data_AF-A0AAU4MST9-F1
#
_entry.id   AF-A0AAU4MST9-F1
#
_cell.length_a   1.000
_cell.length_b   1.000
_cell.length_c   1.000
_cell.angle_alpha   90.00
_cell.angle_beta   90.00
_cell.angle_gamma   90.00
#
_symmetry.space_group_name_H-M   'P 1'
#
loop_
_entity.id
_entity.type
_entity.pdbx_description
1 polymer ?
#
loop_
_entity_poly.entity_id
_entity_poly.type
_entity_poly.pdbx_seq_one_letter_code
_entity_poly.pdbx_strand_id
1 'polypeptide(L)'
;MPNTNTNRNTDVDRETLRELADEGSETALDRLADLADATGDVGELSELLDEGSLRAGFLLTRRAAAAGDLRELQRISDAGYDEAGRELDRLLRAPADGPKD
;
A
#
# COMPACT_ATOMS: atom_id res chain seq x y z
N MET A 1 -19.27 -32.90 -6.79
CA MET A 1 -18.63 -31.58 -6.96
C MET A 1 -18.76 -30.85 -5.63
N PRO A 2 -17.68 -30.33 -5.03
CA PRO A 2 -17.79 -29.56 -3.81
C PRO A 2 -18.38 -28.19 -4.14
N ASN A 3 -19.54 -27.91 -3.56
CA ASN A 3 -20.26 -26.65 -3.69
C ASN A 3 -19.65 -25.68 -2.69
N THR A 4 -18.74 -24.81 -3.12
CA THR A 4 -18.21 -23.71 -2.31
C THR A 4 -19.27 -22.62 -2.24
N ASN A 5 -20.24 -22.82 -1.34
CA ASN A 5 -21.11 -21.75 -0.85
C ASN A 5 -20.24 -20.77 -0.04
N THR A 6 -19.54 -19.87 -0.74
CA THR A 6 -18.95 -18.67 -0.15
C THR A 6 -20.09 -17.71 0.16
N ASN A 7 -20.64 -17.85 1.36
CA ASN A 7 -21.54 -16.87 1.94
C ASN A 7 -20.70 -15.74 2.57
N ARG A 8 -20.66 -14.55 1.95
CA ARG A 8 -20.81 -13.26 2.65
C ARG A 8 -21.03 -12.09 1.67
N ASN A 9 -22.26 -11.61 1.72
CA ASN A 9 -22.89 -10.62 0.86
C ASN A 9 -22.48 -9.14 1.15
N THR A 10 -21.18 -8.78 1.22
CA THR A 10 -20.72 -7.36 1.23
C THR A 10 -19.25 -7.15 0.84
N ASP A 11 -18.50 -8.17 0.45
CA ASP A 11 -17.12 -8.02 -0.01
C ASP A 11 -17.17 -8.14 -1.53
N VAL A 12 -16.99 -7.03 -2.25
CA VAL A 12 -16.84 -7.10 -3.71
C VAL A 12 -15.63 -7.99 -3.95
N ASP A 13 -15.81 -9.09 -4.68
CA ASP A 13 -14.74 -10.04 -4.92
C ASP A 13 -13.51 -9.31 -5.47
N ARG A 14 -12.32 -9.70 -5.02
CA ARG A 14 -11.06 -9.07 -5.43
C ARG A 14 -10.93 -9.02 -6.96
N GLU A 15 -11.40 -10.07 -7.65
CA GLU A 15 -11.46 -10.12 -9.11
C GLU A 15 -12.36 -9.00 -9.69
N THR A 16 -13.55 -8.79 -9.13
CA THR A 16 -14.45 -7.70 -9.54
C THR A 16 -13.88 -6.31 -9.23
N LEU A 17 -13.21 -6.14 -8.09
CA LEU A 17 -12.48 -4.90 -7.82
C LEU A 17 -11.37 -4.68 -8.84
N ARG A 18 -10.71 -5.75 -9.27
CA ARG A 18 -9.64 -5.67 -10.28
C ARG A 18 -10.19 -5.25 -11.64
N GLU A 19 -11.28 -5.85 -12.10
CA GLU A 19 -11.97 -5.42 -13.32
C GLU A 19 -12.36 -3.94 -13.27
N LEU A 20 -12.95 -3.49 -12.15
CA LEU A 20 -13.33 -2.09 -11.97
C LEU A 20 -12.11 -1.16 -11.94
N ALA A 21 -11.02 -1.57 -11.30
CA ALA A 21 -9.77 -0.80 -11.27
C ALA A 21 -9.16 -0.67 -12.67
N ASP A 22 -9.17 -1.76 -13.46
CA ASP A 22 -8.71 -1.77 -14.85
C ASP A 22 -9.60 -0.89 -15.75
N GLU A 23 -10.89 -0.72 -15.41
CA GLU A 23 -11.81 0.26 -16.01
C GLU A 23 -11.55 1.71 -15.54
N GLY A 24 -10.64 1.91 -14.58
CA GLY A 24 -10.24 3.22 -14.04
C GLY A 24 -10.94 3.61 -12.74
N SER A 25 -11.53 2.66 -12.01
CA SER A 25 -12.17 2.95 -10.71
C SER A 25 -11.14 3.14 -9.60
N GLU A 26 -10.90 4.40 -9.24
CA GLU A 26 -10.04 4.76 -8.10
C GLU A 26 -10.51 4.13 -6.78
N THR A 27 -11.83 4.09 -6.56
CA THR A 27 -12.38 3.43 -5.35
C THR A 27 -12.08 1.94 -5.33
N ALA A 28 -12.02 1.29 -6.48
CA ALA A 28 -11.66 -0.13 -6.55
C ALA A 28 -10.17 -0.34 -6.27
N LEU A 29 -9.29 0.51 -6.83
CA LEU A 29 -7.86 0.53 -6.49
C LEU A 29 -7.63 0.71 -4.99
N ASP A 30 -8.35 1.65 -4.35
CA ASP A 30 -8.24 1.89 -2.91
C ASP A 30 -8.67 0.67 -2.08
N ARG A 31 -9.72 -0.04 -2.51
CA ARG A 31 -10.18 -1.26 -1.84
C ARG A 31 -9.20 -2.41 -2.01
N LEU A 32 -8.61 -2.57 -3.19
CA LEU A 32 -7.54 -3.55 -3.42
C LEU A 32 -6.34 -3.25 -2.53
N ALA A 33 -5.96 -1.98 -2.39
CA ALA A 33 -4.86 -1.58 -1.53
C ALA A 33 -5.13 -1.92 -0.05
N ASP A 34 -6.35 -1.68 0.43
CA ASP A 34 -6.74 -2.06 1.79
C ASP A 34 -6.69 -3.59 2.02
N LEU A 35 -7.11 -4.39 1.03
CA LEU A 35 -7.04 -5.85 1.10
C LEU A 35 -5.57 -6.34 1.07
N ALA A 36 -4.73 -5.75 0.24
CA ALA A 36 -3.31 -6.05 0.16
C ALA A 36 -2.59 -5.72 1.48
N ASP A 37 -2.88 -4.57 2.09
CA ASP A 37 -2.34 -4.22 3.41
C ASP A 37 -2.79 -5.17 4.51
N ALA A 38 -4.08 -5.56 4.51
CA ALA A 38 -4.62 -6.49 5.48
C ALA A 38 -3.98 -7.90 5.39
N THR A 39 -3.61 -8.32 4.19
CA THR A 39 -2.89 -9.59 3.95
C THR A 39 -1.37 -9.44 4.08
N GLY A 40 -0.88 -8.21 4.19
CA GLY A 40 0.53 -7.88 4.28
C GLY A 40 1.27 -7.93 2.95
N ASP A 41 0.57 -8.03 1.82
CA ASP A 41 1.14 -8.13 0.48
C ASP A 41 1.72 -6.78 0.00
N VAL A 42 3.04 -6.63 0.16
CA VAL A 42 3.78 -5.45 -0.28
C VAL A 42 3.92 -5.41 -1.81
N GLY A 43 3.95 -6.58 -2.46
CA GLY A 43 4.11 -6.67 -3.91
C GLY A 43 2.88 -6.09 -4.61
N GLU A 44 1.71 -6.53 -4.20
CA GLU A 44 0.44 -6.01 -4.71
C GLU A 44 0.28 -4.51 -4.42
N LEU A 45 0.64 -4.04 -3.22
CA LEU A 45 0.62 -2.60 -2.94
C LEU A 45 1.56 -1.81 -3.87
N SER A 46 2.72 -2.36 -4.22
CA SER A 46 3.64 -1.71 -5.16
C SER A 46 3.05 -1.63 -6.56
N GLU A 47 2.43 -2.71 -7.05
CA GLU A 47 1.76 -2.72 -8.36
C GLU A 47 0.62 -1.69 -8.40
N LEU A 48 -0.20 -1.64 -7.35
CA LEU A 48 -1.28 -0.66 -7.24
C LEU A 48 -0.77 0.79 -7.21
N LEU A 49 0.38 1.04 -6.57
CA LEU A 49 1.02 2.36 -6.58
C LEU A 49 1.49 2.73 -7.99
N ASP A 50 2.13 1.80 -8.70
CA ASP A 50 2.60 2.02 -10.08
C ASP A 50 1.43 2.29 -11.05
N GLU A 51 0.24 1.76 -10.74
CA GLU A 51 -1.02 2.04 -11.44
C GLU A 51 -1.67 3.37 -11.03
N GLY A 52 -1.14 4.05 -10.01
CA GLY A 52 -1.57 5.37 -9.56
C GLY A 52 -2.43 5.39 -8.28
N SER A 53 -2.54 4.28 -7.54
CA SER A 53 -3.27 4.26 -6.27
C SER A 53 -2.54 5.08 -5.19
N LEU A 54 -3.14 6.23 -4.84
CA LEU A 54 -2.67 7.05 -3.71
C LEU A 54 -2.78 6.30 -2.38
N ARG A 55 -3.81 5.47 -2.21
CA ARG A 55 -4.01 4.66 -1.01
C ARG A 55 -2.88 3.64 -0.83
N ALA A 56 -2.44 3.00 -1.91
CA ALA A 56 -1.31 2.07 -1.85
C ALA A 56 -0.01 2.79 -1.47
N GLY A 57 0.26 3.96 -2.05
CA GLY A 57 1.41 4.80 -1.69
C GLY A 57 1.43 5.19 -0.21
N PHE A 58 0.28 5.58 0.33
CA PHE A 58 0.11 5.88 1.75
C PHE A 58 0.44 4.67 2.65
N LEU A 59 -0.13 3.51 2.33
CA LEU A 59 0.04 2.29 3.14
C LEU A 59 1.50 1.80 3.12
N LEU A 60 2.12 1.77 1.94
CA LEU A 60 3.54 1.45 1.78
C LEU A 60 4.42 2.42 2.57
N THR A 61 4.16 3.73 2.46
CA THR A 61 4.92 4.77 3.18
C THR A 61 4.84 4.56 4.68
N ARG A 62 3.64 4.34 5.20
CA ARG A 62 3.43 4.11 6.64
C ARG A 62 4.16 2.85 7.12
N ARG A 63 4.12 1.76 6.36
CA ARG A 63 4.83 0.51 6.71
C ARG A 63 6.34 0.70 6.68
N ALA A 64 6.86 1.32 5.61
CA ALA A 64 8.28 1.59 5.45
C ALA A 64 8.82 2.52 6.55
N ALA A 65 8.09 3.60 6.86
CA ALA A 65 8.44 4.51 7.94
C ALA A 65 8.46 3.83 9.31
N ALA A 66 7.47 2.97 9.59
CA ALA A 66 7.42 2.19 10.83
C ALA A 66 8.58 1.18 10.94
N ALA A 67 9.04 0.62 9.81
CA ALA A 67 10.19 -0.27 9.74
C ALA A 67 11.54 0.46 9.71
N GLY A 68 11.55 1.77 9.48
CA GLY A 68 12.78 2.53 9.21
C GLY A 68 13.41 2.18 7.85
N ASP A 69 12.64 1.68 6.89
CA ASP A 69 13.14 1.30 5.57
C ASP A 69 13.24 2.52 4.65
N LEU A 70 14.41 3.14 4.69
CA LEU A 70 14.72 4.33 3.88
C LEU A 70 14.75 4.02 2.37
N ARG A 71 15.11 2.80 1.97
CA ARG A 71 15.16 2.42 0.55
C ARG A 71 13.77 2.26 -0.02
N GLU A 72 12.88 1.65 0.75
CA GLU A 72 11.47 1.53 0.41
C GLU A 72 10.84 2.91 0.27
N LEU A 73 11.02 3.79 1.27
CA LEU A 73 10.51 5.17 1.20
C LEU A 73 11.03 5.95 -0.02
N GLN A 74 12.31 5.77 -0.37
CA GLN A 74 12.86 6.37 -1.58
C GLN A 74 12.17 5.85 -2.84
N ARG A 75 11.95 4.54 -2.96
CA ARG A 75 11.28 3.96 -4.12
C ARG A 75 9.85 4.45 -4.28
N ILE A 76 9.09 4.52 -3.18
CA ILE A 76 7.70 5.02 -3.21
C ILE A 76 7.68 6.50 -3.62
N SER A 77 8.67 7.29 -3.16
CA SER A 77 8.84 8.68 -3.58
C SER A 77 9.18 8.79 -5.07
N ASP A 78 10.06 7.93 -5.57
CA ASP A 78 10.46 7.90 -6.98
C ASP A 78 9.32 7.45 -7.90
N ALA A 79 8.38 6.64 -7.38
CA ALA A 79 7.12 6.30 -8.03
C ALA A 79 6.10 7.47 -8.04
N GLY A 80 6.43 8.62 -7.42
CA GLY A 80 5.64 9.83 -7.47
C GLY A 80 4.81 10.12 -6.22
N TYR A 81 4.95 9.34 -5.14
CA TYR A 81 4.27 9.61 -3.88
C TYR A 81 5.09 10.55 -2.98
N ASP A 82 4.88 11.85 -3.13
CA ASP A 82 5.69 12.90 -2.46
C ASP A 82 5.75 12.78 -0.92
N GLU A 83 4.72 12.22 -0.27
CA GLU A 83 4.72 12.03 1.18
C GLU A 83 5.79 11.04 1.63
N ALA A 84 6.14 10.05 0.81
CA ALA A 84 7.23 9.12 1.11
C ALA A 84 8.57 9.84 1.19
N GLY A 85 8.83 10.78 0.28
CA GLY A 85 10.02 11.62 0.30
C GLY A 85 10.10 12.51 1.55
N ARG A 86 8.94 12.99 2.03
CA ARG A 86 8.86 13.76 3.29
C ARG A 86 9.20 12.90 4.51
N GLU A 87 8.64 11.68 4.60
CA GLU A 87 8.97 10.77 5.70
C GLU A 87 10.43 10.29 5.63
N LEU A 88 10.98 10.08 4.42
CA LEU A 88 12.40 9.78 4.23
C LEU A 88 13.30 10.89 4.77
N ASP A 89 13.06 12.14 4.38
CA ASP A 89 13.84 13.29 4.87
C ASP A 89 13.70 13.45 6.39
N ARG A 90 12.50 13.23 6.94
CA ARG A 90 12.27 13.24 8.38
C ARG A 90 13.10 12.18 9.10
N LEU A 91 13.12 10.95 8.62
CA LEU A 91 13.89 9.85 9.24
C LEU A 91 15.40 10.04 9.10
N LEU A 92 15.88 10.61 7.99
CA LEU A 92 17.29 10.94 7.80
C LEU A 92 17.76 12.08 8.70
N ARG A 93 16.87 13.03 9.01
CA ARG A 93 17.14 14.15 9.92
C ARG A 93 16.91 13.81 11.39
N ALA A 94 16.11 12.79 11.67
CA ALA A 94 15.96 12.30 13.02
C ALA A 94 17.36 11.94 13.53
N PRO A 95 17.82 12.51 14.64
CA PRO A 95 19.02 12.00 15.28
C PRO A 95 18.80 10.50 15.47
N ALA A 96 19.84 9.69 15.29
CA ALA A 96 19.83 8.28 15.65
C ALA A 96 19.73 8.14 17.18
N ASP A 97 18.68 8.70 17.77
CA ASP A 97 18.36 8.62 19.19
C ASP A 97 17.71 7.26 19.42
N GLY A 98 18.56 6.23 19.33
CA GLY A 98 18.36 5.06 20.16
C GLY A 98 18.56 5.50 21.61
N PRO A 99 17.72 5.04 22.55
CA PRO A 99 17.91 5.34 23.96
C PRO A 99 19.32 4.87 24.36
N LYS A 100 20.12 5.80 24.87
CA LYS A 100 21.20 5.42 25.79
C LYS A 100 20.50 5.14 27.09
N ASP A 101 20.32 3.86 27.41
CA ASP A 101 20.41 3.24 28.74
C ASP A 101 19.98 1.76 28.67
#